data_AF-A0A1A2X4S7-F1
#
_entry.id   AF-A0A1A2X4S7-F1
#
_cell.length_a   1.000
_cell.length_b   1.000
_cell.length_c   1.000
_cell.angle_alpha   90.00
_cell.angle_beta   90.00
_cell.angle_gamma   90.00
#
_symmetry.space_group_name_H-M   'P 1'
#
loop_
_entity.id
_entity.type
_entity.pdbx_description
1 polymer ?
#
loop_
_entity_poly.entity_id
_entity_poly.type
_entity_poly.pdbx_seq_one_letter_code
_entity_poly.pdbx_strand_id
1 'polypeptide(L)' 'MGKLTILTSKVLIGVAVCVGAGVVGSATASADPSAFSSLSCSCQRTAPAGSPARQDAIARGIRQGLSDWPAVAG' A
#
# COMPACT_ATOMS: atom_id res chain seq x y z
N MET A 1 53.05 -0.32 17.96
CA MET A 1 51.81 0.11 17.28
C MET A 1 50.97 -1.01 16.66
N GLY A 2 51.50 -2.16 16.22
CA GLY A 2 50.69 -3.14 15.44
C GLY A 2 49.60 -3.92 16.20
N LYS A 3 49.77 -4.19 17.50
CA LYS A 3 48.80 -4.96 18.30
C LYS A 3 47.49 -4.22 18.55
N LEU A 4 47.52 -2.89 18.63
CA LEU A 4 46.34 -2.05 18.86
C LEU A 4 45.42 -2.05 17.64
N THR A 5 45.98 -1.90 16.43
CA THR A 5 45.22 -1.92 15.17
C THR A 5 44.52 -3.26 14.93
N ILE A 6 45.15 -4.38 15.31
CA ILE A 6 44.56 -5.72 15.18
C ILE A 6 43.35 -5.89 16.12
N LEU A 7 43.42 -5.36 17.34
CA LEU A 7 42.31 -5.36 18.29
C LEU A 7 41.13 -4.53 17.78
N THR A 8 41.39 -3.34 17.25
CA THR A 8 40.35 -2.46 16.69
C THR A 8 39.60 -3.12 15.53
N SER A 9 40.31 -3.77 14.60
CA SER A 9 39.67 -4.45 13.47
C SER A 9 38.77 -5.60 13.91
N LYS A 10 39.18 -6.39 14.92
CA LYS A 10 38.37 -7.50 15.44
C LYS A 10 37.09 -7.01 16.11
N VAL A 11 37.16 -5.89 16.84
CA VAL A 11 35.98 -5.28 17.49
C VAL A 11 35.01 -4.75 16.43
N LEU A 12 35.51 -4.06 15.40
CA LEU A 12 34.68 -3.53 14.32
C LEU A 12 33.93 -4.63 13.56
N ILE A 13 34.60 -5.74 13.27
CA ILE A 13 33.98 -6.91 12.61
C ILE A 13 32.90 -7.52 13.51
N GLY A 14 33.17 -7.68 14.81
CA GLY A 14 32.19 -8.22 15.75
C GLY A 14 30.93 -7.36 15.84
N VAL A 15 31.09 -6.04 15.95
CA VAL A 15 29.96 -5.10 15.98
C VAL A 15 29.14 -5.16 14.68
N ALA A 16 29.80 -5.19 13.52
CA ALA A 16 29.11 -5.25 12.23
C ALA A 16 28.26 -6.53 12.09
N VAL A 17 28.75 -7.68 12.56
CA VAL A 17 28.01 -8.95 12.54
C VAL A 17 26.80 -8.89 13.47
N CYS A 18 26.96 -8.39 14.69
CA CYS A 18 25.85 -8.27 15.65
C CYS A 18 24.76 -7.31 15.16
N VAL A 19 25.14 -6.16 14.60
CA VAL A 19 24.20 -5.19 14.05
C VAL A 19 23.49 -5.77 12.82
N GLY A 20 24.22 -6.38 11.88
CA GLY A 20 23.64 -6.98 10.68
C GLY A 20 22.62 -8.09 10.98
N ALA A 21 22.90 -8.95 11.98
CA ALA A 21 21.97 -10.00 12.40
C ALA A 21 20.67 -9.44 13.01
N GLY A 22 20.75 -8.30 13.71
CA GLY A 22 19.57 -7.63 14.29
C GLY A 22 18.60 -7.07 13.25
N VAL A 23 19.09 -6.66 12.07
CA VAL A 23 18.24 -6.13 10.99
C VAL A 23 17.52 -7.24 10.22
N VAL A 24 18.12 -8.42 10.10
CA VAL A 24 17.50 -9.58 9.41
C VAL A 24 16.37 -10.20 10.24
N GLY A 25 16.45 -10.08 11.57
CA GLY A 25 15.45 -10.61 12.50
C GLY A 25 14.26 -9.69 12.78
N SER A 26 14.16 -8.52 12.14
CA SER A 26 12.98 -7.67 12.32
C SER A 26 11.75 -8.43 11.85
N ALA A 27 10.79 -8.67 12.76
CA ALA A 27 9.51 -9.25 12.42
C ALA A 27 8.93 -8.46 11.24
N THR A 28 8.66 -9.14 10.13
CA THR A 28 7.89 -8.53 9.05
C THR A 28 6.59 -8.05 9.70
N ALA A 29 6.32 -6.75 9.61
CA ALA A 29 5.01 -6.26 9.98
C ALA A 29 4.03 -7.01 9.08
N SER A 30 3.33 -8.00 9.65
CA SER A 30 2.31 -8.74 8.96
C SER A 30 1.19 -7.74 8.69
N ALA A 31 1.25 -7.09 7.54
CA ALA A 31 0.14 -6.30 7.05
C ALA A 31 -0.99 -7.29 6.82
N ASP A 32 -2.02 -7.22 7.66
CA ASP A 32 -3.24 -7.97 7.43
C ASP A 32 -3.74 -7.57 6.03
N PRO A 33 -3.81 -8.52 5.07
CA PRO A 33 -4.15 -8.20 3.69
C PRO A 33 -5.61 -7.74 3.55
N SER A 34 -6.37 -7.78 4.64
CA SER A 34 -7.79 -7.52 4.69
C SER A 34 -8.12 -6.61 5.88
N ALA A 35 -7.39 -5.49 6.03
CA ALA A 35 -7.68 -4.43 7.00
C ALA A 35 -9.16 -3.95 6.96
N PHE A 36 -9.88 -4.29 5.89
CA PHE A 36 -11.28 -3.98 5.65
C PHE A 36 -12.20 -5.22 5.58
N SER A 37 -11.76 -6.42 5.98
CA SER A 37 -12.57 -7.66 5.95
C SER A 37 -13.84 -7.56 6.80
N SER A 38 -13.82 -6.72 7.83
CA SER A 38 -14.96 -6.45 8.72
C SER A 38 -15.98 -5.47 8.11
N LEU A 39 -15.64 -4.81 6.98
CA LEU A 39 -16.55 -3.91 6.29
C LEU A 39 -17.33 -4.67 5.23
N SER A 40 -18.64 -4.80 5.43
CA SER A 40 -19.57 -5.30 4.42
C SER A 40 -20.57 -4.21 4.04
N CYS A 41 -20.76 -4.01 2.73
CA CYS A 41 -21.82 -3.14 2.20
C CYS A 41 -23.07 -4.01 2.02
N SER A 42 -24.11 -3.80 2.83
CA SER A 42 -25.45 -4.36 2.56
C SER A 42 -26.20 -3.58 1.47
N CYS A 43 -25.45 -3.03 0.53
CA CYS A 43 -25.94 -2.15 -0.50
C CYS A 43 -26.63 -3.00 -1.56
N GLN A 44 -27.90 -2.71 -1.81
CA GLN A 44 -28.66 -3.35 -2.89
C GLN A 44 -27.87 -3.12 -4.19
N ARG A 45 -27.22 -4.16 -4.72
CA ARG A 45 -26.38 -4.04 -5.91
C ARG A 45 -27.28 -3.62 -7.07
N THR A 46 -27.19 -2.34 -7.45
CA THR A 46 -28.16 -1.67 -8.33
C THR A 46 -28.26 -2.33 -9.71
N ALA A 47 -27.21 -3.05 -10.15
CA ALA A 47 -27.29 -4.04 -11.23
C ALA A 47 -26.04 -4.97 -11.23
N PRO A 48 -26.13 -6.22 -11.71
CA PRO A 48 -24.97 -7.11 -11.86
C PRO A 48 -23.85 -6.51 -12.71
N ALA A 49 -22.61 -6.94 -12.48
CA ALA A 49 -21.49 -6.53 -13.32
C ALA A 49 -21.69 -6.99 -14.78
N GLY A 50 -21.37 -6.11 -15.74
CA GLY A 50 -21.56 -6.36 -17.17
C GLY A 50 -23.00 -6.19 -17.68
N SER A 51 -23.99 -6.04 -16.80
CA SER A 51 -25.40 -5.89 -17.23
C SER A 51 -25.64 -4.60 -18.04
N PRO A 52 -26.58 -4.61 -19.01
CA PRO A 52 -26.95 -3.42 -19.77
C PRO A 52 -27.40 -2.26 -18.86
N ALA A 53 -28.20 -2.57 -17.83
CA ALA A 53 -28.67 -1.58 -16.86
C ALA A 53 -27.51 -0.84 -16.15
N ARG A 54 -26.40 -1.55 -15.86
CA ARG A 54 -25.20 -0.94 -15.30
C ARG A 54 -24.50 -0.03 -16.30
N GLN A 55 -24.38 -0.48 -17.56
CA GLN A 55 -23.77 0.33 -18.63
C GLN A 55 -24.56 1.61 -18.88
N ASP A 56 -25.89 1.52 -18.90
CA ASP A 56 -26.76 2.69 -19.06
C ASP A 56 -26.64 3.68 -17.91
N ALA A 57 -26.55 3.18 -16.67
CA ALA A 57 -26.36 4.03 -15.50
C ALA A 57 -25.00 4.77 -15.55
N ILE A 58 -23.94 4.09 -15.98
CA ILE A 58 -22.62 4.69 -16.19
C ILE A 58 -22.68 5.78 -17.27
N ALA A 59 -23.26 5.45 -18.43
CA ALA A 59 -23.38 6.38 -19.54
C ALA A 59 -24.20 7.62 -19.17
N ARG A 60 -25.29 7.46 -18.40
CA ARG A 60 -26.07 8.57 -17.86
C ARG A 60 -25.23 9.44 -16.91
N GLY A 61 -24.51 8.83 -15.97
CA GLY A 61 -23.67 9.56 -15.01
C GLY A 61 -22.56 10.38 -15.68
N ILE A 62 -21.91 9.84 -16.72
CA ILE A 62 -20.90 10.56 -17.49
C ILE A 62 -21.50 11.80 -18.16
N ARG A 63 -22.64 11.65 -18.85
CA ARG A 63 -23.30 12.78 -19.50
C ARG A 63 -23.72 13.86 -18.49
N GLN A 64 -24.32 13.44 -17.38
CA GLN A 64 -24.70 14.32 -16.28
C GLN A 64 -23.50 15.13 -15.77
N GLY A 65 -22.38 14.45 -15.45
CA GLY A 65 -21.17 15.12 -14.96
C GLY A 65 -20.55 16.08 -15.97
N LEU A 66 -20.59 15.76 -17.27
CA LEU A 66 -20.14 16.68 -18.33
C LEU A 66 -21.07 17.90 -18.47
N SER A 67 -22.39 17.71 -18.32
CA SER A 67 -23.36 18.80 -18.36
C SER A 67 -23.27 19.70 -17.13
N ASP A 68 -22.97 19.12 -15.98
CA ASP A 68 -22.84 19.83 -14.70
C ASP A 68 -21.45 20.47 -14.53
N TRP A 69 -20.50 20.22 -15.44
CA TRP A 69 -19.17 20.83 -15.40
C TRP A 69 -19.29 22.32 -15.72
N PRO A 70 -19.12 23.24 -14.75
CA PRO A 70 -19.03 24.66 -15.08
C PRO A 70 -17.80 24.81 -15.98
N ALA A 71 -17.99 25.36 -17.18
CA ALA A 71 -16.86 25.69 -18.05
C ALA A 71 -15.83 26.41 -17.20
N VAL A 72 -14.68 25.77 -16.96
CA VAL A 72 -13.52 26.45 -16.44
C VAL A 72 -13.05 27.33 -17.58
N ALA A 73 -13.74 28.45 -17.75
CA ALA A 73 -13.29 29.55 -18.58
C ALA A 73 -12.09 30.14 -17.84
N GLY A 74 -10.92 29.55 -18.12
CA GLY A 74 -9.66 30.28 -18.05
C GLY A 74 -9.57 31.25 -19.21
#